data_AF-W1UMS6-F1
#
_entry.id   AF-W1UMS6-F1
#
_cell.length_a   1.000
_cell.length_b   1.000
_cell.length_c   1.000
_cell.angle_alpha   90.00
_cell.angle_beta   90.00
_cell.angle_gamma   90.00
#
_symmetry.space_group_name_H-M   'P 1'
#
loop_
_entity.id
_entity.type
_entity.pdbx_description
1 polymer ?
#
loop_
_entity_poly.entity_id
_entity_poly.type
_entity_poly.pdbx_seq_one_letter_code
_entity_poly.pdbx_strand_id
1 'polypeptide(L)' 'MLGSMFAGTDEAPGETEIFQGRKFKTYRGMGSIAAMKKGSSDRYFQGS' A
#
# COMPACT_ATOMS: atom_id res chain seq x y z
N MET A 1 9.53 -5.89 -11.43
CA MET A 1 9.44 -5.36 -10.05
C MET A 1 8.23 -6.01 -9.38
N LEU A 2 8.38 -6.60 -8.18
CA LEU A 2 7.35 -7.41 -7.51
C LEU A 2 6.85 -6.74 -6.23
N GLY A 3 5.80 -5.93 -6.31
CA GLY A 3 5.23 -5.26 -5.12
C GLY A 3 4.33 -6.17 -4.28
N SER A 4 3.40 -6.87 -4.92
CA SER A 4 2.38 -7.68 -4.24
C SER A 4 2.96 -8.86 -3.46
N MET A 5 4.01 -9.50 -3.97
CA MET A 5 4.63 -10.67 -3.33
C MET A 5 5.29 -10.33 -1.99
N PHE A 6 5.80 -9.10 -1.83
CA PHE A 6 6.47 -8.68 -0.60
C PHE A 6 5.55 -7.90 0.35
N ALA A 7 4.37 -7.49 -0.09
CA ALA A 7 3.48 -6.62 0.67
C ALA A 7 2.94 -7.24 1.99
N GLY A 8 2.93 -8.57 2.10
CA GLY A 8 2.48 -9.29 3.29
C GLY A 8 3.58 -9.71 4.26
N THR A 9 4.84 -9.32 4.02
CA THR A 9 5.99 -9.67 4.88
C THR A 9 6.00 -8.86 6.18
N ASP A 10 6.68 -9.34 7.22
CA ASP A 10 6.77 -8.63 8.50
C ASP A 10 7.54 -7.31 8.35
N GLU A 11 8.53 -7.27 7.47
CA GLU A 11 9.36 -6.10 7.16
C GLU A 11 8.62 -5.05 6.32
N ALA A 12 7.52 -5.42 5.64
CA ALA A 12 6.71 -4.45 4.91
C ALA A 12 6.08 -3.42 5.86
N PRO A 13 5.90 -2.15 5.44
CA PRO A 13 5.33 -1.12 6.30
C PRO A 13 3.86 -1.38 6.65
N GLY A 14 3.44 -0.93 7.84
CA GLY A 14 2.08 -1.07 8.35
C GLY A 14 1.89 -2.28 9.26
N GLU A 15 0.73 -2.36 9.91
CA GLU A 15 0.40 -3.43 10.85
C GLU A 15 -0.36 -4.58 10.18
N THR A 16 -0.26 -5.77 10.76
CA THR A 16 -1.05 -6.92 10.35
C THR A 16 -2.39 -6.92 11.08
N GLU A 17 -3.48 -7.05 10.33
CA GLU A 17 -4.84 -7.10 10.86
C GLU A 17 -5.43 -8.51 10.71
N ILE A 18 -6.19 -8.96 11.72
CA ILE A 18 -6.92 -10.23 11.65
C ILE A 18 -8.35 -9.93 11.21
N PHE A 19 -8.73 -10.46 10.05
CA PHE A 19 -10.09 -10.39 9.54
C PHE A 19 -10.59 -11.79 9.24
N GLN A 20 -11.73 -12.18 9.81
CA GLN A 20 -12.32 -13.52 9.64
C GLN A 20 -11.31 -14.67 9.90
N GLY A 21 -10.47 -14.53 10.93
CA GLY A 21 -9.48 -15.54 11.32
C GLY A 21 -8.26 -15.64 10.40
N ARG A 22 -8.11 -14.75 9.41
CA ARG A 22 -6.95 -14.68 8.52
C ARG A 22 -6.18 -13.39 8.75
N LYS A 23 -4.86 -13.46 8.63
CA LYS A 23 -3.95 -12.32 8.74
C LYS A 23 -3.87 -11.60 7.39
N PHE A 24 -4.02 -10.29 7.41
CA PHE A 24 -3.93 -9.43 6.23
C PHE A 24 -3.03 -8.24 6.52
N LYS A 25 -2.39 -7.73 5.47
CA LYS A 25 -1.60 -6.50 5.52
C LYS A 25 -2.01 -5.60 4.37
N THR A 26 -2.07 -4.30 4.63
CA THR A 26 -2.59 -3.35 3.64
C THR A 26 -1.60 -3.18 2.49
N TYR A 27 -2.03 -3.50 1.26
CA TYR A 27 -1.32 -3.21 0.03
C TYR A 27 -2.09 -2.19 -0.80
N ARG A 28 -1.44 -1.12 -1.23
CA ARG A 28 -2.05 -0.09 -2.08
C ARG A 28 -1.10 0.38 -3.16
N GLY A 29 -1.65 0.60 -4.36
CA GLY A 29 -0.90 1.23 -5.45
C GLY A 29 -0.62 2.71 -5.14
N MET A 30 0.52 3.24 -5.61
CA MET A 30 0.89 4.64 -5.41
C MET A 30 -0.03 5.63 -6.15
N GLY A 31 -0.71 5.20 -7.21
CA GLY A 31 -1.76 5.95 -7.89
C GLY A 31 -3.17 5.73 -7.35
N SER A 32 -3.33 5.04 -6.21
CA SER A 32 -4.64 4.92 -5.56
C SER A 32 -5.04 6.22 -4.87
N ILE A 33 -6.34 6.50 -4.75
CA ILE A 33 -6.86 7.71 -4.08
C ILE A 33 -6.29 7.87 -2.66
N ALA A 34 -6.20 6.77 -1.91
CA ALA A 34 -5.65 6.77 -0.55
C ALA A 34 -4.16 7.13 -0.49
N ALA A 35 -3.39 6.79 -1.53
CA ALA A 35 -1.99 7.19 -1.64
C ALA A 35 -1.85 8.63 -2.15
N MET A 36 -2.63 9.02 -3.16
CA MET A 36 -2.64 10.38 -3.75
C MET A 36 -3.02 11.46 -2.74
N LYS A 37 -4.03 11.21 -1.90
CA LYS A 37 -4.42 12.11 -0.79
C LYS A 37 -3.30 12.39 0.20
N LYS A 38 -2.29 11.50 0.31
CA LYS A 38 -1.14 11.65 1.20
C LYS A 38 0.09 12.27 0.49
N GLY A 39 -0.12 13.03 -0.58
CA GLY A 39 0.97 13.68 -1.34
C GLY A 39 1.79 12.70 -2.18
N SER A 40 1.21 11.57 -2.60
CA SER A 40 1.82 10.72 -3.63
C SER A 40 1.82 11.43 -4.99
N SER A 41 0.75 12.19 -5.28
CA SER A 41 0.59 12.92 -6.55
C SER A 41 1.72 13.94 -6.79
N ASP A 42 2.08 14.72 -5.75
CA ASP A 42 3.16 15.71 -5.82
C ASP A 42 4.54 15.08 -6.07
N ARG A 43 4.77 13.85 -5.58
CA ARG A 43 6.07 13.17 -5.71
C ARG A 43 6.22 12.41 -7.03
N TYR A 44 5.12 12.00 -7.63
CA TYR A 44 5.12 11.21 -8.87
C TYR A 44 4.59 11.99 -10.08
N PHE A 45 4.41 13.31 -9.95
CA PHE A 45 3.92 14.18 -11.02
C PHE A 45 2.70 13.58 -11.73
N GLN A 46 1.70 13.12 -10.98
CA GLN A 46 0.42 12.68 -11.55
C GLN A 46 -0.35 13.93 -11.99
N GLY A 47 0.05 14.50 -13.13
CA GLY A 47 -0.52 15.68 -13.74
C GLY A 47 -1.25 15.36 -15.04
N SER A 48 -2.58 15.45 -14.97
CA SER A 48 -3.45 16.22 -15.87
C SER A 48 -4.83 16.32 -15.22
#